data_AF-A0A8H7GW40-F1
#
_entry.id   AF-A0A8H7GW40-F1
#
_cell.length_a   1.000
_cell.length_b   1.000
_cell.length_c   1.000
_cell.angle_alpha   90.00
_cell.angle_beta   90.00
_cell.angle_gamma   90.00
#
_symmetry.space_group_name_H-M   'P 1'
#
loop_
_entity.id
_entity.type
_entity.pdbx_description
1 polymer ?
#
loop_
_entity_poly.entity_id
_entity_poly.type
_entity_poly.pdbx_seq_one_letter_code
_entity_poly.pdbx_strand_id
1 'polypeptide(L)' 'MEILEENYTNSADRLDKPSQYLIRKCARRGNFDNITKALNLKTVYVGNLTHFTTEEQIHELFLEVRHNQ' A
#
# COMPACT_ATOMS: atom_id res chain seq x y z
N MET A 1 6.27 -8.75 -25.95
CA MET A 1 5.85 -7.65 -25.06
C MET A 1 6.92 -7.56 -24.01
N GLU A 2 7.90 -6.69 -24.26
CA GLU A 2 9.06 -6.50 -23.39
C GLU A 2 8.53 -5.89 -22.09
N ILE A 3 8.46 -6.70 -21.04
CA ILE A 3 8.09 -6.21 -19.72
C ILE A 3 9.31 -5.43 -19.26
N LEU A 4 9.19 -4.10 -19.27
CA LEU A 4 10.12 -3.21 -18.59
C LEU A 4 10.09 -3.60 -17.10
N GLU A 5 10.92 -4.57 -16.71
CA GLU A 5 11.18 -4.86 -15.31
C GLU A 5 12.03 -3.72 -14.77
N GLU A 6 11.32 -2.68 -14.31
CA GLU A 6 11.90 -1.56 -13.61
C GLU A 6 12.44 -2.05 -12.26
N ASN A 7 13.72 -2.41 -12.24
CA ASN A 7 14.49 -2.81 -11.06
C ASN A 7 14.79 -1.59 -10.16
N TYR A 8 13.77 -1.03 -9.52
CA TYR A 8 13.98 -0.04 -8.47
C TYR A 8 14.20 -0.75 -7.13
N THR A 9 15.42 -0.65 -6.59
CA THR A 9 15.72 -0.97 -5.19
C THR A 9 15.22 0.17 -4.30
N ASN A 10 13.93 0.14 -3.96
CA ASN A 10 13.35 1.06 -2.99
C ASN A 10 13.18 0.34 -1.65
N SER A 11 13.46 1.01 -0.53
CA SER A 11 13.25 0.45 0.82
C SER A 11 11.77 0.21 1.13
N ALA A 12 10.88 0.81 0.33
CA ALA A 12 9.44 0.61 0.40
C ALA A 12 8.88 0.23 -0.98
N ASP A 13 7.89 -0.66 -0.98
CA ASP A 13 7.14 -1.01 -2.18
C ASP A 13 6.45 0.23 -2.78
N ARG A 14 6.44 0.32 -4.12
CA ARG A 14 5.68 1.31 -4.88
C ARG A 14 4.21 1.36 -4.42
N LEU A 15 3.72 2.56 -4.10
CA LEU A 15 2.35 2.81 -3.59
C LEU A 15 1.31 3.06 -4.68
N ASP A 16 1.74 3.22 -5.94
CA ASP A 16 0.89 3.44 -7.11
C ASP A 16 0.22 2.15 -7.63
N LYS A 17 0.54 1.00 -7.03
CA LYS A 17 -0.09 -0.30 -7.28
C LYS A 17 -0.99 -0.73 -6.12
N PRO A 18 -2.08 -1.46 -6.39
CA PRO A 18 -2.90 -2.05 -5.33
C PRO A 18 -2.06 -2.97 -4.42
N SER A 19 -2.29 -2.89 -3.11
CA SER A 19 -1.52 -3.69 -2.15
C SER A 19 -1.72 -5.20 -2.37
N GLN A 20 -0.68 -5.99 -2.07
CA GLN A 20 -0.75 -7.46 -2.17
C GLN A 20 -1.89 -8.05 -1.33
N TYR A 21 -2.18 -7.45 -0.18
CA TYR A 21 -3.34 -7.83 0.63
C TYR A 21 -4.65 -7.66 -0.14
N LEU A 22 -4.85 -6.53 -0.81
CA LEU A 22 -6.05 -6.26 -1.58
C LEU A 22 -6.19 -7.23 -2.76
N ILE A 23 -5.10 -7.50 -3.48
CA ILE A 23 -5.07 -8.47 -4.58
C ILE A 23 -5.50 -9.86 -4.07
N ARG A 24 -4.89 -10.33 -2.97
CA ARG A 24 -5.24 -11.63 -2.35
C ARG A 24 -6.68 -11.67 -1.84
N LYS A 25 -7.19 -10.56 -1.29
CA LYS A 25 -8.58 -10.46 -0.82
C LYS A 25 -9.57 -10.54 -1.98
N CYS A 26 -9.28 -9.86 -3.09
CA CYS A 26 -10.11 -9.88 -4.30
C CYS A 26 -10.12 -11.26 -4.95
N ALA A 27 -8.94 -11.88 -5.10
CA ALA A 27 -8.81 -13.24 -5.62
C ALA A 27 -9.60 -14.27 -4.80
N ARG A 28 -9.52 -14.21 -3.45
CA ARG A 28 -10.29 -15.10 -2.57
C ARG A 28 -11.80 -14.90 -2.65
N ARG A 29 -12.27 -13.68 -2.95
CA ARG A 29 -13.70 -13.35 -3.00
C ARG A 29 -14.28 -13.38 -4.41
N GLY A 30 -13.46 -13.58 -5.43
CA GLY A 30 -13.87 -13.49 -6.83
C GLY A 30 -14.38 -12.10 -7.23
N ASN A 31 -14.02 -11.04 -6.50
CA ASN A 31 -14.50 -9.67 -6.74
C ASN A 31 -13.33 -8.71 -6.89
N PHE A 32 -13.11 -8.27 -8.13
CA PHE A 32 -12.00 -7.37 -8.51
C PHE A 32 -12.39 -5.89 -8.55
N ASP A 33 -13.67 -5.54 -8.39
CA ASP A 33 -14.14 -4.14 -8.41
C ASP A 33 -13.47 -3.29 -7.32
N ASN A 34 -13.09 -3.94 -6.21
CA ASN A 34 -12.39 -3.31 -5.10
C ASN A 34 -10.98 -2.85 -5.48
N ILE A 35 -10.35 -3.44 -6.49
CA ILE A 35 -9.02 -3.03 -6.98
C ILE A 35 -9.11 -1.67 -7.66
N THR A 36 -10.06 -1.51 -8.58
CA THR A 36 -10.28 -0.24 -9.30
C THR A 36 -10.66 0.88 -8.34
N LYS A 37 -11.51 0.58 -7.34
CA LYS A 37 -11.87 1.54 -6.29
C LYS A 37 -10.67 1.98 -5.46
N ALA A 38 -9.76 1.06 -5.15
CA ALA A 38 -8.60 1.35 -4.30
C ALA A 38 -7.62 2.36 -4.88
N LEU A 39 -7.58 2.52 -6.21
CA LEU A 39 -6.76 3.54 -6.87
C LEU A 39 -7.12 4.97 -6.44
N ASN A 40 -8.37 5.20 -6.02
CA ASN A 40 -8.89 6.52 -5.65
C ASN A 40 -9.15 6.66 -4.15
N LEU A 41 -8.79 5.66 -3.33
CA LEU A 41 -9.01 5.73 -1.88
C LEU A 41 -7.96 6.60 -1.20
N LYS A 42 -8.39 7.38 -0.22
CA LYS A 42 -7.51 8.16 0.67
C LYS A 42 -7.09 7.38 1.92
N THR A 43 -7.30 6.06 1.91
CA THR A 43 -7.08 5.18 3.05
C THR A 43 -6.14 4.05 2.68
N VAL A 44 -5.23 3.71 3.59
CA VAL A 44 -4.23 2.65 3.43
C VAL A 44 -4.39 1.61 4.53
N TYR A 45 -4.20 0.35 4.19
CA TYR A 45 -4.09 -0.73 5.17
C TYR A 45 -2.62 -0.90 5.56
N VAL A 46 -2.31 -0.69 6.83
CA VAL A 46 -0.98 -0.91 7.39
C VAL A 46 -0.98 -2.26 8.13
N GLY A 47 -0.10 -3.15 7.73
CA GLY A 47 0.06 -4.49 8.30
C GLY A 47 1.48 -4.71 8.84
N ASN A 48 1.70 -5.89 9.42
CA ASN A 48 3.00 -6.28 9.99
C ASN A 48 3.50 -5.35 11.11
N LEU A 49 2.56 -4.73 11.85
CA LEU A 49 2.86 -3.94 13.04
C LEU A 49 3.25 -4.86 14.20
N THR A 50 4.17 -4.40 15.05
CA THR A 50 4.49 -5.11 16.28
C THR A 50 3.45 -4.79 17.36
N HIS A 51 3.32 -5.65 18.37
CA HIS A 51 2.41 -5.40 19.52
C HIS A 51 2.76 -4.12 20.31
N PHE A 52 3.98 -3.61 20.13
CA PHE A 52 4.47 -2.39 20.80
C PHE A 52 4.29 -1.15 19.94
N THR A 53 3.81 -1.28 18.70
CA THR A 53 3.59 -0.13 17.83
C THR A 53 2.39 0.67 18.33
N THR A 54 2.56 1.98 18.51
CA THR A 54 1.48 2.87 18.95
C THR A 54 0.86 3.62 17.77
N GLU A 55 -0.34 4.18 18.00
CA GLU A 55 -1.01 4.99 16.98
C GLU A 55 -0.22 6.25 16.64
N GLU A 56 0.41 6.87 17.64
CA GLU A 56 1.22 8.08 17.50
C GLU A 56 2.41 7.86 16.57
N GLN A 57 3.08 6.72 16.68
CA GLN A 57 4.20 6.37 15.78
C GLN A 57 3.76 6.22 14.33
N ILE A 58 2.58 5.65 14.10
CA ILE A 58 1.99 5.53 12.75
C ILE A 58 1.59 6.92 12.24
N HIS A 59 1.03 7.76 13.10
CA HIS A 59 0.62 9.12 12.77
C HIS A 59 1.83 9.99 12.38
N GLU A 60 2.94 9.93 13.13
CA GLU A 60 4.19 10.62 12.82
C GLU A 60 4.75 10.20 11.45
N LEU A 61 4.79 8.90 11.16
CA LEU A 61 5.26 8.36 9.88
C LEU A 61 4.51 8.98 8.67
N PHE A 62 3.19 9.16 8.77
CA PHE A 62 2.39 9.72 7.67
C PHE A 62 2.36 11.25 7.65
N LEU A 63 2.72 11.93 8.74
CA LEU A 63 2.93 13.39 8.74
C LEU A 63 4.20 13.79 7.98
N GLU A 64 5.29 13.04 8.16
CA GLU A 64 6.58 13.32 7.52
C GLU A 64 6.49 13.23 5.98
N VAL A 65 5.74 12.25 5.47
CA VAL A 65 5.51 12.06 4.03
C VAL A 65 4.80 13.26 3.39
N ARG A 66 3.99 14.00 4.16
CA ARG A 66 3.24 15.16 3.66
C ARG A 66 4.08 16.42 3.45
N HIS A 67 5.24 16.52 4.11
CA HIS A 67 6.11 17.70 4.03
C HIS A 67 7.08 17.69 2.85
N ASN A 68 7.26 16.55 2.17
CA ASN A 68 8.16 16.37 1.03
C ASN A 68 7.43 16.35 -0.33
N GLN A 69 6.21 16.89 -0.42
CA GLN A 69 5.48 17.12 -1.68
C GLN A 69 5.42 18.61 -2.01
#